data_AF-B3NWP1-F1
#
_entry.id   AF-B3NWP1-F1
#
_cell.length_a   1.000
_cell.length_b   1.000
_cell.length_c   1.000
_cell.angle_alpha   90.00
_cell.angle_beta   90.00
_cell.angle_gamma   90.00
#
_symmetry.space_group_name_H-M   'P 1'
#
loop_
_entity.id
_entity.type
_entity.pdbx_description
1 polymer ?
#
loop_
_entity_poly.entity_id
_entity_poly.type
_entity_poly.pdbx_seq_one_letter_code
_entity_poly.pdbx_strand_id
1 'polypeptide(L)'
;MAKAPESISLDQLDKDQMKTFSDFLMSYNKLSEICFTDCIRDFTSRDVKDSEEKCSMNCMEKYLKMNQRVSQRFQEFQVIANENALAMAQKTGKH
;
A
#
# COMPACT_ATOMS: atom_id res chain seq x y z
N MET A 1 32.75 -2.38 10.01
CA MET A 1 31.81 -3.02 10.95
C MET A 1 30.47 -2.32 10.78
N ALA A 2 29.53 -2.94 10.08
CA ALA A 2 28.20 -2.35 9.88
C ALA A 2 27.45 -2.37 11.21
N LYS A 3 27.01 -1.19 11.68
CA LYS A 3 26.23 -1.04 12.91
C LYS A 3 24.91 -1.79 12.73
N ALA A 4 24.62 -2.75 13.63
CA ALA A 4 23.33 -3.43 13.67
C ALA A 4 22.19 -2.41 13.78
N PRO A 5 21.03 -2.62 13.13
CA PRO A 5 19.89 -1.73 13.31
C PRO A 5 19.43 -1.80 14.77
N GLU A 6 19.28 -0.64 15.40
CA GLU A 6 18.75 -0.50 16.76
C GLU A 6 17.41 -1.22 16.84
N SER A 7 17.28 -2.15 17.80
CA SER A 7 16.04 -2.87 18.06
C SER A 7 14.99 -1.86 18.54
N ILE A 8 14.03 -1.55 17.68
CA ILE A 8 12.85 -0.77 18.06
C ILE A 8 12.05 -1.64 19.03
N SER A 9 12.04 -1.27 20.30
CA SER A 9 11.25 -1.91 21.35
C SER A 9 9.76 -1.76 21.03
N LEU A 10 9.10 -2.87 20.71
CA LEU A 10 7.66 -2.93 20.36
C LEU A 10 6.76 -2.31 21.44
N ASP A 11 7.22 -2.30 22.70
CA ASP A 11 6.48 -1.79 23.86
C ASP A 11 6.31 -0.26 23.89
N GLN A 12 7.07 0.48 23.06
CA GLN A 12 6.98 1.95 22.97
C GLN A 12 6.28 2.45 21.71
N LEU A 13 5.80 1.55 20.84
CA LEU A 13 5.03 1.98 19.67
C LEU A 13 3.63 2.44 20.09
N ASP A 14 3.29 3.67 19.73
CA ASP A 14 1.93 4.18 19.84
C ASP A 14 0.94 3.25 19.09
N LYS A 15 -0.32 3.15 19.53
CA LYS A 15 -1.29 2.23 18.93
C LYS A 15 -1.48 2.50 17.42
N ASP A 16 -1.43 3.77 17.03
CA ASP A 16 -1.52 4.17 15.63
C ASP A 16 -0.27 3.78 14.83
N GLN A 17 0.90 3.80 15.46
CA GLN A 17 2.15 3.32 14.85
C GLN A 17 2.11 1.80 14.66
N MET A 18 1.61 1.04 15.64
CA MET A 18 1.41 -0.41 15.50
C MET A 18 0.44 -0.73 14.37
N LYS A 19 -0.67 0.01 14.27
CA LYS A 19 -1.64 -0.17 13.19
C LYS A 19 -1.00 0.11 11.83
N THR A 20 -0.29 1.23 11.70
CA THR A 20 0.41 1.61 10.46
C THR A 20 1.40 0.53 10.02
N PHE A 21 2.16 -0.04 10.97
CA PHE A 21 3.09 -1.11 10.69
C PHE A 21 2.38 -2.40 10.27
N SER A 22 1.28 -2.77 10.93
CA SER A 22 0.46 -3.92 10.55
C SER A 22 -0.13 -3.76 9.14
N ASP A 23 -0.67 -2.59 8.81
CA ASP A 23 -1.19 -2.28 7.47
C ASP A 23 -0.08 -2.36 6.41
N PHE A 24 1.13 -1.90 6.74
CA PHE A 24 2.30 -2.03 5.87
C PHE A 24 2.65 -3.49 5.58
N LEU A 25 2.70 -4.35 6.61
CA LEU A 25 2.99 -5.77 6.42
C LEU A 25 1.91 -6.48 5.58
N MET A 26 0.64 -6.14 5.78
CA MET A 26 -0.44 -6.64 4.93
C MET A 26 -0.26 -6.22 3.48
N SER A 27 0.07 -4.95 3.23
CA SER A 27 0.33 -4.42 1.88
C SER A 27 1.55 -5.09 1.23
N TYR A 28 2.63 -5.28 1.99
CA TYR A 28 3.84 -5.96 1.54
C TYR A 28 3.53 -7.40 1.10
N ASN A 29 2.80 -8.16 1.92
CA ASN A 29 2.41 -9.53 1.58
C ASN A 29 1.50 -9.57 0.35
N LYS A 30 0.60 -8.60 0.19
CA LYS A 30 -0.25 -8.56 -0.99
C LYS A 30 0.53 -8.26 -2.26
N LEU A 31 1.46 -7.31 -2.17
CA LEU A 31 2.34 -6.92 -3.27
C LEU A 31 3.23 -8.08 -3.71
N SER A 32 3.83 -8.79 -2.75
CA SER A 32 4.70 -9.93 -3.05
C SER A 32 3.92 -11.07 -3.73
N GLU A 33 2.70 -11.39 -3.27
CA GLU A 33 1.82 -12.38 -3.89
C GLU A 33 1.47 -12.03 -5.34
N ILE A 34 1.06 -10.77 -5.60
CA ILE A 34 0.70 -10.29 -6.94
C ILE A 34 1.91 -10.40 -7.87
N CYS A 35 3.05 -9.85 -7.49
CA CYS A 35 4.21 -9.85 -8.37
C CYS A 35 4.78 -11.25 -8.57
N PHE A 36 4.73 -12.12 -7.55
CA PHE A 36 5.11 -13.52 -7.71
C PHE A 36 4.24 -14.21 -8.77
N THR A 37 2.92 -14.08 -8.65
CA THR A 37 1.95 -14.71 -9.55
C THR A 37 2.08 -14.18 -10.99
N ASP A 38 2.34 -12.89 -11.15
CA ASP A 38 2.42 -12.27 -12.48
C ASP A 38 3.78 -12.49 -13.17
N CYS A 39 4.87 -12.55 -12.39
CA CYS A 39 6.23 -12.49 -12.94
C CYS A 39 7.03 -13.79 -12.85
N ILE A 40 6.80 -14.65 -11.87
CA ILE A 40 7.54 -15.91 -11.74
C ILE A 40 6.81 -16.99 -12.52
N ARG A 41 7.44 -17.46 -13.59
CA ARG A 41 6.82 -18.34 -14.59
C ARG A 41 7.68 -19.54 -14.93
N ASP A 42 8.97 -19.50 -14.61
CA ASP A 42 9.90 -20.59 -14.85
C ASP A 42 10.26 -21.30 -13.54
N PHE A 43 9.95 -22.60 -13.47
CA PHE A 43 10.21 -23.44 -12.30
C PHE A 43 11.23 -24.54 -12.59
N THR A 44 12.08 -24.35 -13.62
CA THR A 44 13.12 -25.32 -14.00
C THR A 44 14.42 -25.17 -13.19
N SER A 45 14.61 -24.02 -12.52
CA SER A 45 15.74 -23.74 -11.63
C SER A 45 15.28 -23.15 -10.30
N ARG A 46 16.15 -23.18 -9.29
CA ARG A 46 15.93 -22.45 -8.02
C ARG A 46 16.27 -20.96 -8.10
N ASP A 47 17.01 -20.58 -9.14
CA ASP A 47 17.42 -19.20 -9.37
C ASP A 47 16.31 -18.44 -10.13
N VAL A 48 16.09 -17.19 -9.74
CA VAL A 48 15.20 -16.25 -10.43
C VAL A 48 15.92 -15.75 -11.69
N LYS A 49 15.27 -15.85 -12.85
CA LYS A 49 15.88 -15.38 -14.11
C LYS A 49 15.88 -13.86 -14.18
N ASP A 50 16.85 -13.27 -14.87
CA ASP A 50 16.95 -11.80 -15.09
C ASP A 50 15.64 -11.19 -15.62
N SER A 51 14.91 -11.92 -16.48
CA SER A 51 13.61 -11.49 -16.99
C SER A 51 12.52 -11.42 -15.91
N GLU A 52 12.53 -12.37 -14.99
CA GLU A 52 11.58 -12.46 -13.87
C GLU A 52 11.90 -11.42 -12.79
N GLU A 53 13.19 -11.19 -12.53
CA GLU A 53 13.66 -10.12 -11.64
C GLU A 53 13.22 -8.75 -12.19
N LYS A 54 13.51 -8.46 -13.47
CA LYS A 54 13.08 -7.21 -14.11
C LYS A 54 11.56 -7.06 -14.12
N CYS A 55 10.82 -8.13 -14.36
CA CYS A 55 9.36 -8.11 -14.26
C CYS A 55 8.91 -7.74 -12.84
N SER A 56 9.48 -8.38 -11.82
CA SER A 56 9.11 -8.18 -10.42
C SER A 56 9.37 -6.74 -9.96
N MET A 57 10.50 -6.16 -10.36
CA MET A 57 10.83 -4.76 -10.06
C MET A 57 9.84 -3.78 -10.73
N ASN A 58 9.52 -4.01 -12.00
CA ASN A 58 8.52 -3.20 -12.71
C ASN A 58 7.11 -3.36 -12.12
N CYS A 59 6.75 -4.58 -11.72
CA CYS A 59 5.48 -4.88 -11.07
C CYS A 59 5.35 -4.10 -9.76
N MET A 60 6.39 -4.15 -8.91
CA MET A 60 6.44 -3.39 -7.66
C MET A 60 6.25 -1.89 -7.90
N GLU A 61 7.04 -1.30 -8.79
CA GLU A 61 6.97 0.13 -9.08
C GLU A 61 5.58 0.53 -9.61
N LYS A 62 5.04 -0.26 -10.54
CA LYS A 62 3.72 -0.01 -11.13
C LYS A 62 2.61 -0.11 -10.09
N TYR A 63 2.65 -1.13 -9.22
CA TYR A 63 1.66 -1.31 -8.16
C TYR A 63 1.68 -0.16 -7.16
N LEU A 64 2.86 0.28 -6.71
CA LEU A 64 2.99 1.39 -5.78
C LEU A 64 2.50 2.71 -6.40
N LYS A 65 2.86 3.00 -7.65
CA LYS A 65 2.36 4.19 -8.38
C LYS A 65 0.85 4.13 -8.59
N MET A 66 0.32 2.96 -8.92
CA MET A 66 -1.12 2.75 -9.06
C MET A 66 -1.84 3.03 -7.74
N ASN A 67 -1.39 2.45 -6.62
CA ASN A 67 -2.00 2.69 -5.31
C ASN A 67 -1.97 4.17 -4.92
N GLN A 68 -0.85 4.87 -5.14
CA GLN A 68 -0.78 6.32 -4.89
C GLN A 68 -1.81 7.09 -5.73
N ARG A 69 -1.93 6.77 -7.02
CA ARG A 69 -2.88 7.42 -7.92
C ARG A 69 -4.33 7.12 -7.54
N VAL A 70 -4.65 5.88 -7.20
CA VAL A 70 -6.00 5.49 -6.75
C VAL A 70 -6.35 6.20 -5.44
N SER A 71 -5.44 6.23 -4.47
CA SER A 71 -5.62 6.95 -3.20
C SER A 71 -5.88 8.44 -3.42
N GLN A 72 -5.14 9.09 -4.33
CA GLN A 72 -5.38 10.50 -4.68
C GLN A 72 -6.81 10.71 -5.20
N ARG A 73 -7.26 9.89 -6.16
CA ARG A 73 -8.61 10.02 -6.74
C ARG A 73 -9.69 9.69 -5.73
N PHE A 74 -9.45 8.73 -4.84
CA PHE A 74 -10.37 8.39 -3.77
C PHE A 74 -10.53 9.54 -2.77
N GLN A 75 -9.42 10.20 -2.39
CA GLN A 75 -9.46 11.38 -1.54
C GLN A 75 -10.21 12.55 -2.20
N GLU A 76 -9.95 12.83 -3.48
CA GLU A 76 -10.71 13.84 -4.25
C GLU A 76 -12.22 13.56 -4.21
N PHE A 77 -12.62 12.31 -4.44
CA PHE A 77 -14.02 11.90 -4.39
C PHE A 77 -14.63 12.05 -2.99
N GLN A 78 -13.89 11.66 -1.94
CA GLN A 78 -14.35 11.74 -0.56
C GLN A 78 -14.60 13.19 -0.12
N VAL A 79 -13.75 14.14 -0.56
CA VAL A 79 -13.96 15.58 -0.30
C VAL A 79 -15.26 16.06 -0.93
N ILE A 80 -15.48 15.78 -2.23
CA ILE A 80 -16.69 16.19 -2.96
C ILE A 80 -17.95 15.58 -2.32
N ALA A 81 -17.90 14.30 -1.97
CA ALA A 81 -19.01 13.61 -1.33
C ALA A 81 -19.36 14.25 0.03
N ASN A 82 -18.35 14.62 0.83
CA ASN A 82 -18.54 15.27 2.11
C ASN A 82 -19.11 16.69 1.96
N GLU A 83 -18.62 17.48 1.00
CA GLU A 83 -19.16 18.82 0.69
C GLU A 83 -20.64 18.74 0.31
N ASN A 84 -21.00 17.78 -0.56
CA ASN A 84 -22.39 17.55 -0.96
C ASN A 84 -23.26 17.14 0.23
N ALA A 85 -22.76 16.26 1.11
CA ALA A 85 -23.47 15.83 2.32
C ALA A 85 -23.73 17.00 3.28
N LEU A 86 -22.73 17.86 3.50
CA LEU A 86 -22.86 19.07 4.32
C LEU A 86 -23.87 20.05 3.72
N ALA A 87 -23.84 20.26 2.40
CA ALA A 87 -24.80 21.13 1.71
C ALA A 87 -26.24 20.60 1.81
N MET A 88 -26.44 19.27 1.77
CA MET A 88 -27.76 18.66 2.00
C MET A 88 -28.23 18.84 3.45
N ALA A 89 -27.34 18.63 4.43
CA ALA A 89 -27.65 18.81 5.85
C ALA A 89 -28.09 20.25 6.19
N GLN A 90 -27.44 21.25 5.57
CA GLN A 90 -27.81 22.66 5.75
C GLN A 90 -29.19 23.01 5.16
N LYS A 91 -29.63 22.32 4.10
CA LYS A 91 -30.96 22.54 3.50
C LYS A 91 -32.09 21.96 4.35
N THR A 92 -31.85 20.83 5.02
CA THR A 92 -32.82 20.19 5.92
C THR A 92 -33.04 20.94 7.25
N GLY A 93 -32.09 21.76 7.70
CA GLY A 93 -32.22 22.56 8.93
C GLY A 93 -32.87 23.93 8.77
N LYS A 94 -33.36 24.29 7.57
CA LYS A 94 -33.97 25.58 7.25
C LYS A 94 -35.50 25.55 7.08
N HIS A 95 -36.17 24.50 7.57
CA HIS A 95 -37.62 24.46 7.75
C HIS A 95 -38.00 24.33 9.22
#